data_AF-A0A961NK73-F1
#
_entry.id   AF-A0A961NK73-F1
#
_cell.length_a   1.000
_cell.length_b   1.000
_cell.length_c   1.000
_cell.angle_alpha   90.00
_cell.angle_beta   90.00
_cell.angle_gamma   90.00
#
_symmetry.space_group_name_H-M   'P 1'
#
loop_
_entity.id
_entity.type
_entity.pdbx_description
1 polymer ?
#
loop_
_entity_poly.entity_id
_entity_poly.type
_entity_poly.pdbx_seq_one_letter_code
_entity_poly.pdbx_strand_id
1 'polypeptide(L)' 'IIYNLGTDWQVFSEYVMFTRPVKNMGRLSSEGHQLAVGLIRQGAENSFHVAIIENFLTYATTPDIGFYIAVDNRL' A
#
# COMPACT_ATOMS: atom_id res chain seq x y z
N ILE A 1 8.70 6.26 -1.64
CA ILE A 1 9.68 6.31 -2.75
C ILE A 1 9.12 5.53 -3.92
N ILE A 2 9.21 6.07 -5.13
CA ILE A 2 8.75 5.42 -6.37
C ILE A 2 9.94 5.37 -7.34
N TYR A 3 10.16 4.20 -7.92
CA TYR A 3 11.18 3.95 -8.94
C TYR A 3 10.50 3.50 -10.23
N ASN A 4 10.78 4.20 -11.33
CA ASN A 4 10.29 3.80 -12.65
C ASN A 4 11.19 2.70 -13.23
N LEU A 5 10.59 1.59 -13.64
CA LEU A 5 11.23 0.49 -14.34
C LEU A 5 10.77 0.51 -15.81
N GLY A 6 11.42 1.34 -16.62
CA GLY A 6 11.01 1.59 -18.00
C GLY A 6 9.83 2.57 -18.07
N THR A 7 9.01 2.45 -19.13
CA THR A 7 7.90 3.39 -19.40
C THR A 7 6.61 3.03 -18.67
N ASP A 8 6.40 1.74 -18.44
CA ASP A 8 5.07 1.22 -18.06
C ASP A 8 5.05 0.67 -16.63
N TRP A 9 6.20 0.48 -15.99
CA TRP A 9 6.27 -0.15 -14.66
C TRP A 9 6.87 0.79 -13.63
N GLN A 10 6.33 0.76 -12.43
CA GLN A 10 6.85 1.48 -11.27
C GLN A 10 6.86 0.55 -10.06
N VAL A 11 7.95 0.54 -9.31
CA VAL A 11 8.02 -0.09 -8.00
C VAL A 11 7.98 1.00 -6.95
N PHE A 12 7.19 0.81 -5.90
CA PHE A 12 7.13 1.75 -4.80
C PHE A 12 7.36 1.07 -3.46
N SER A 13 7.89 1.86 -2.53
CA SER A 13 7.92 1.55 -1.11
C SER A 13 7.48 2.79 -0.36
N GLU A 14 6.44 2.65 0.45
CA GLU A 14 5.86 3.73 1.24
C GLU A 14 5.79 3.31 2.70
N TYR A 15 6.17 4.23 3.59
CA TYR A 15 6.05 4.05 5.02
C TYR A 15 5.10 5.11 5.57
N VAL A 16 4.09 4.66 6.30
CA VAL A 16 3.06 5.52 6.91
C VAL A 16 2.98 5.23 8.40
N MET A 17 2.99 6.30 9.18
CA MET A 17 2.74 6.24 10.63
C MET A 17 1.37 6.83 10.91
N PHE A 18 0.49 6.04 11.52
CA PHE A 18 -0.78 6.52 12.06
C PHE A 18 -0.56 6.85 13.53
N THR A 19 -0.56 8.13 13.90
CA THR A 19 -0.41 8.56 15.30
C THR A 19 -1.75 8.66 16.04
N ARG A 20 -2.87 8.57 15.32
CA ARG A 20 -4.23 8.64 15.86
C ARG A 20 -5.17 7.81 15.01
N PRO A 21 -6.25 7.27 15.60
CA PRO A 21 -7.19 6.52 14.81
C PRO A 21 -7.92 7.29 13.73
N VAL A 22 -7.85 6.76 12.50
CA VAL A 22 -8.61 7.25 11.36
C VAL A 22 -10.05 6.76 11.46
N LYS A 23 -10.98 7.72 11.55
CA LYS A 23 -12.41 7.43 11.62
C LYS A 23 -12.84 6.60 10.40
N ASN A 24 -13.61 5.54 10.63
CA ASN A 24 -14.14 4.62 9.61
C ASN A 24 -13.15 3.62 8.98
N MET A 25 -11.91 3.48 9.49
CA MET A 25 -10.95 2.47 8.98
C MET A 25 -10.84 1.20 9.85
N GLY A 26 -11.66 1.04 10.90
CA GLY A 26 -11.73 -0.20 11.70
C GLY A 26 -10.38 -0.57 12.35
N ARG A 27 -9.94 -1.83 12.25
CA ARG A 27 -8.64 -2.28 12.79
C ARG A 27 -7.43 -1.61 12.12
N LEU A 28 -7.57 -1.12 10.88
CA LEU A 28 -6.52 -0.36 10.19
C LEU A 28 -6.38 1.08 10.74
N SER A 29 -7.29 1.50 11.62
CA SER A 29 -7.23 2.78 12.30
C SER A 29 -6.43 2.75 13.59
N SER A 30 -5.90 1.62 14.09
CA SER A 30 -5.08 1.71 15.30
C SER A 30 -3.82 2.53 15.04
N GLU A 31 -3.22 3.07 16.11
CA GLU A 31 -1.84 3.55 16.01
C GLU A 31 -0.97 2.43 15.42
N GLY A 32 -0.13 2.78 14.46
CA GLY A 32 0.52 1.76 13.63
C GLY A 32 1.62 2.31 12.75
N HIS A 33 2.57 1.44 12.46
CA HIS A 33 3.70 1.70 11.59
C HIS A 33 3.53 0.77 10.41
N GLN A 34 3.10 1.30 9.26
CA GLN A 34 2.82 0.49 8.08
C GLN A 34 3.91 0.70 7.02
N LEU A 35 4.44 -0.39 6.48
CA LEU A 35 5.22 -0.36 5.25
C LEU A 35 4.40 -1.02 4.15
N ALA A 36 4.24 -0.31 3.04
CA ALA A 36 3.72 -0.87 1.81
C ALA A 36 4.88 -1.00 0.81
N VAL A 37 4.93 -2.14 0.13
CA VAL A 37 5.81 -2.34 -1.04
C VAL A 37 4.94 -2.88 -2.16
N GLY A 38 5.07 -2.30 -3.35
CA GLY A 38 4.20 -2.64 -4.45
C GLY A 38 4.74 -2.34 -5.83
N LEU A 39 3.97 -2.78 -6.82
CA LEU A 39 4.23 -2.67 -8.24
C LEU A 39 3.01 -2.05 -8.91
N ILE A 40 3.27 -1.07 -9.76
CA ILE A 40 2.27 -0.38 -10.57
C ILE A 40 2.62 -0.64 -12.03
N ARG A 41 1.63 -1.07 -12.81
CA ARG A 41 1.70 -1.09 -14.27
C ARG A 41 0.81 0.02 -14.81
N GLN A 42 1.41 1.03 -15.44
CA GLN A 42 0.70 2.07 -16.16
C GLN A 42 0.54 1.65 -17.62
N GLY A 43 -0.71 1.51 -18.07
CA GLY A 43 -1.08 1.46 -19.48
C GLY A 43 -1.64 2.81 -19.95
N ALA A 44 -1.97 2.91 -21.23
CA ALA A 44 -2.53 4.12 -21.82
C ALA A 44 -3.88 4.51 -21.19
N GLU A 45 -4.75 3.53 -20.96
CA GLU A 45 -6.13 3.73 -20.50
C GLU A 45 -6.35 3.23 -19.06
N ASN A 46 -5.50 2.32 -18.59
CA ASN A 46 -5.71 1.61 -17.32
C ASN A 46 -4.41 1.59 -16.51
N SER A 47 -4.51 1.60 -15.18
CA SER A 47 -3.39 1.27 -14.29
C SER A 47 -3.72 0.10 -13.37
N PHE A 48 -2.79 -0.84 -13.28
CA PHE A 48 -2.87 -1.98 -12.37
C PHE A 48 -1.92 -1.78 -11.20
N HIS A 49 -2.40 -2.03 -9.99
CA HIS A 49 -1.64 -1.88 -8.76
C HIS A 49 -1.70 -3.16 -7.94
N VAL A 50 -0.56 -3.60 -7.45
CA VAL A 50 -0.47 -4.67 -6.46
C VAL A 50 0.50 -4.25 -5.35
N ALA A 51 0.12 -4.45 -4.10
CA ALA A 51 0.99 -4.16 -2.98
C ALA A 51 0.79 -5.13 -1.80
N ILE A 52 1.87 -5.35 -1.07
CA ILE A 52 1.87 -6.00 0.24
C ILE A 52 2.07 -4.90 1.27
N ILE A 53 1.26 -4.94 2.33
CA ILE A 53 1.25 -3.96 3.40
C ILE A 53 1.48 -4.70 4.71
N GLU A 54 2.38 -4.19 5.55
CA GLU A 54 2.74 -4.83 6.80
C GLU A 54 2.75 -3.82 7.94
N ASN A 55 2.15 -4.16 9.07
CA ASN A 55 2.17 -3.35 10.29
C ASN A 55 3.25 -3.84 11.26
N PHE A 56 4.23 -3.00 11.58
CA PHE A 56 5.35 -3.32 12.47
C PHE A 56 5.01 -3.17 13.97
N LEU A 57 3.97 -2.41 14.32
CA LEU A 57 3.69 -2.12 15.73
C LEU A 57 3.00 -3.30 16.44
N THR A 58 2.14 -4.04 15.73
CA THR A 58 1.35 -5.16 16.28
C THR A 58 2.03 -6.53 16.17
N TYR A 59 3.30 -6.58 15.75
CA TYR A 59 4.04 -7.82 15.53
C TYR A 59 4.08 -8.77 16.73
N ALA A 60 4.04 -8.22 17.95
CA ALA A 60 4.05 -9.01 19.18
C ALA A 60 2.76 -9.82 19.43
N THR A 61 1.65 -9.45 18.78
CA THR A 61 0.33 -10.06 19.01
C THR A 61 -0.24 -10.73 17.78
N THR A 62 -0.10 -10.15 16.59
CA THR A 62 -0.52 -10.76 15.32
C THR A 62 0.19 -10.00 14.18
N PRO A 63 0.97 -10.66 13.31
CA PRO A 63 1.44 -10.03 12.08
C PRO A 63 0.23 -9.68 11.21
N ASP A 64 -0.07 -8.40 11.09
CA ASP A 64 -1.15 -7.90 10.25
C ASP A 64 -0.57 -7.61 8.85
N ILE A 65 -0.61 -8.64 7.99
CA ILE A 65 -0.22 -8.54 6.57
C ILE A 65 -1.48 -8.30 5.73
N GLY A 66 -1.50 -7.19 4.99
CA GLY A 66 -2.52 -6.82 4.04
C GLY A 66 -2.06 -6.99 2.60
N PHE A 67 -3.01 -7.27 1.71
CA PHE A 67 -2.79 -7.30 0.27
C PHE A 67 -3.71 -6.29 -0.38
N TYR A 68 -3.18 -5.49 -1.30
CA TYR A 68 -3.93 -4.53 -2.10
C TYR A 68 -3.81 -4.91 -3.57
N ILE A 69 -4.95 -4.99 -4.26
CA ILE A 69 -5.03 -5.17 -5.70
C ILE A 69 -6.07 -4.19 -6.22
N ALA A 70 -5.68 -3.39 -7.21
CA ALA A 70 -6.59 -2.45 -7.86
C ALA A 70 -6.35 -2.36 -9.36
N VAL A 71 -7.43 -2.06 -10.06
CA VAL A 71 -7.44 -1.71 -11.49
C VAL A 71 -8.19 -0.39 -11.58
N ASP A 72 -7.49 0.66 -11.98
CA ASP A 72 -8.09 1.96 -12.24
C ASP A 72 -8.22 2.17 -13.74
N ASN A 73 -9.41 2.53 -14.20
CA ASN A 73 -9.66 2.92 -15.59
C ASN A 73 -9.74 4.45 -15.67
N ARG A 74 -9.00 5.06 -16.59
CA ARG A 74 -9.12 6.49 -16.92
C ARG A 74 -10.17 6.64 -18.02
N LEU A 75 -11.44 6.45 -17.66
CA LEU A 75 -12.57 6.83 -18.53
C LEU A 75 -12.90 8.31 -18.34
#